data_AF-A0A117IWH1-F1
#
_entry.id   AF-A0A117IWH1-F1
#
_cell.length_a   1.000
_cell.length_b   1.000
_cell.length_c   1.000
_cell.angle_alpha   90.00
_cell.angle_beta   90.00
_cell.angle_gamma   90.00
#
_symmetry.space_group_name_H-M   'P 1'
#
loop_
_entity.id
_entity.type
_entity.pdbx_description
1 polymer ?
#
loop_
_entity_poly.entity_id
_entity_poly.type
_entity_poly.pdbx_seq_one_letter_code
_entity_poly.pdbx_strand_id
1 'polypeptide(L)'
;MDWKTDTEAREAELAVARERGPAHVVDLQWRRLREQAVEADYSDFLVLLDAAASEPRLRQLFPFTSMWVLCFSSNIEKPSLAEAPAVVAQLDGRFEVKTDRWGDIIGETDSAHEAIALVVANLPERLGPAGRHIPDDLR
;
A
#
# COMPACT_ATOMS: atom_id res chain seq x y z
N MET A 1 -25.04 13.55 -5.91
CA MET A 1 -23.60 13.27 -6.03
C MET A 1 -23.36 12.79 -7.45
N ASP A 2 -22.68 13.58 -8.28
CA ASP A 2 -22.42 13.22 -9.69
C ASP A 2 -21.09 12.46 -9.77
N TRP A 3 -21.19 11.13 -9.79
CA TRP A 3 -20.03 10.23 -9.73
C TRP A 3 -19.11 10.37 -10.95
N LYS A 4 -19.61 10.90 -12.08
CA LYS A 4 -18.80 11.18 -13.27
C LYS A 4 -17.78 12.27 -13.00
N THR A 5 -18.21 13.37 -12.40
CA THR A 5 -17.34 14.51 -12.07
C THR A 5 -16.26 14.13 -11.07
N ASP A 6 -16.59 13.27 -10.10
CA ASP A 6 -15.62 12.73 -9.14
C ASP A 6 -14.58 11.82 -9.83
N THR A 7 -15.04 10.96 -10.73
CA THR A 7 -14.14 10.07 -11.51
C THR A 7 -13.17 10.88 -12.37
N GLU A 8 -13.67 11.86 -13.14
CA GLU A 8 -12.84 12.72 -14.00
C GLU A 8 -11.81 13.53 -13.18
N ALA A 9 -12.20 14.05 -12.02
CA ALA A 9 -11.29 14.76 -11.13
C ALA A 9 -10.17 13.84 -10.61
N ARG A 10 -10.50 12.60 -10.22
CA ARG A 10 -9.53 11.60 -9.76
C ARG A 10 -8.58 11.17 -10.88
N GLU A 11 -9.06 11.07 -12.11
CA GLU A 11 -8.22 10.75 -13.26
C GLU A 11 -7.26 11.91 -13.60
N ALA A 12 -7.74 13.15 -13.55
CA ALA A 12 -6.92 14.34 -13.77
C ALA A 12 -5.80 14.48 -12.72
N GLU A 13 -6.11 14.28 -11.43
CA GLU A 13 -5.11 14.30 -10.36
C GLU A 13 -4.04 13.21 -10.56
N LEU A 14 -4.45 12.01 -11.00
CA LEU A 14 -3.53 10.93 -11.33
C LEU A 14 -2.65 11.26 -12.54
N ALA A 15 -3.19 11.92 -13.56
CA ALA A 15 -2.41 12.39 -14.70
C ALA A 15 -1.33 13.39 -14.27
N VAL A 16 -1.70 14.39 -13.45
CA VAL A 16 -0.75 15.36 -12.88
C VAL A 16 0.32 14.68 -12.03
N ALA A 17 -0.06 13.71 -11.20
CA ALA A 17 0.91 12.94 -10.40
C ALA A 17 1.89 12.17 -11.28
N ARG A 18 1.42 11.55 -12.38
CA ARG A 18 2.28 10.84 -13.34
C ARG A 18 3.27 11.77 -14.03
N GLU A 19 2.84 12.96 -14.42
CA GLU A 19 3.73 13.98 -15.01
C GLU A 19 4.85 14.40 -14.05
N ARG A 20 4.56 14.44 -12.74
CA ARG A 20 5.52 14.76 -11.68
C ARG A 20 6.38 13.58 -11.22
N GLY A 21 6.10 12.38 -11.75
CA GLY A 21 6.91 11.18 -11.54
C GLY A 21 6.42 10.23 -10.44
N PRO A 22 7.10 9.08 -10.28
CA PRO A 22 6.63 7.95 -9.45
C PRO A 22 6.33 8.28 -7.99
N ALA A 23 7.16 9.12 -7.35
CA ALA A 23 6.96 9.50 -5.95
C ALA A 23 5.61 10.22 -5.72
N HIS A 24 5.19 11.07 -6.66
CA HIS A 24 3.90 11.75 -6.58
C HIS A 24 2.72 10.80 -6.77
N VAL A 25 2.89 9.76 -7.60
CA VAL A 25 1.88 8.70 -7.77
C VAL A 25 1.74 7.89 -6.48
N VAL A 26 2.87 7.56 -5.83
CA VAL A 26 2.88 6.88 -4.53
C VAL A 26 2.21 7.75 -3.45
N ASP A 27 2.57 9.02 -3.34
CA ASP A 27 1.97 9.96 -2.39
C ASP A 27 0.45 10.08 -2.56
N LEU A 28 0.00 10.21 -3.82
CA LEU A 28 -1.42 10.24 -4.15
C LEU A 28 -2.13 8.96 -3.70
N GLN A 29 -1.51 7.81 -3.92
CA GLN A 29 -2.10 6.53 -3.55
C GLN A 29 -2.20 6.34 -2.03
N TRP A 30 -1.18 6.74 -1.27
CA TRP A 30 -1.24 6.77 0.20
C TRP A 30 -2.40 7.62 0.70
N ARG A 31 -2.58 8.82 0.14
CA ARG A 31 -3.72 9.70 0.47
C ARG A 31 -5.05 9.04 0.18
N ARG A 32 -5.20 8.41 -1.00
CA ARG A 32 -6.45 7.75 -1.41
C ARG A 32 -6.84 6.60 -0.49
N LEU A 33 -5.88 5.75 -0.11
CA LEU A 33 -6.16 4.65 0.81
C LEU A 33 -6.61 5.16 2.19
N ARG A 34 -5.99 6.24 2.68
CA ARG A 34 -6.41 6.89 3.93
C ARG A 34 -7.83 7.45 3.82
N GLU A 35 -8.13 8.18 2.74
CA GLU A 35 -9.47 8.74 2.47
C GLU A 35 -10.53 7.61 2.43
N GLN A 36 -10.25 6.52 1.71
CA GLN A 36 -11.13 5.34 1.63
C GLN A 36 -11.36 4.68 3.00
N ALA A 37 -10.33 4.61 3.84
CA ALA A 37 -10.44 4.01 5.16
C ALA A 37 -11.25 4.89 6.13
N VAL A 38 -11.13 6.22 6.03
CA VAL A 38 -12.00 7.17 6.76
C VAL A 38 -13.46 7.03 6.30
N GLU A 39 -13.69 6.99 4.99
CA GLU A 39 -15.05 6.83 4.43
C GLU A 39 -15.71 5.51 4.83
N ALA A 40 -14.91 4.45 4.98
CA ALA A 40 -15.37 3.14 5.42
C ALA A 40 -15.50 3.00 6.95
N ASP A 41 -15.16 4.04 7.73
CA ASP A 41 -15.07 4.01 9.20
C ASP A 41 -14.17 2.88 9.73
N TYR A 42 -13.12 2.54 8.97
CA TYR A 42 -12.23 1.42 9.29
C TYR A 42 -11.01 1.90 10.09
N SER A 43 -11.23 2.12 11.38
CA SER A 43 -10.21 2.66 12.30
C SER A 43 -8.94 1.80 12.41
N ASP A 44 -9.04 0.48 12.51
CA ASP A 44 -7.86 -0.39 12.62
C ASP A 44 -6.99 -0.34 11.36
N PHE A 45 -7.63 -0.25 10.19
CA PHE A 45 -6.93 -0.10 8.93
C PHE A 45 -6.27 1.29 8.80
N LEU A 46 -6.89 2.34 9.33
CA LEU A 46 -6.27 3.67 9.41
C LEU A 46 -5.01 3.68 10.28
N VAL A 47 -5.06 3.04 11.46
CA VAL A 47 -3.90 2.92 12.35
C VAL A 47 -2.77 2.13 11.68
N LEU A 48 -3.12 1.06 10.96
CA LEU A 48 -2.16 0.30 10.16
C LEU A 48 -1.52 1.13 9.04
N LEU A 49 -2.32 1.90 8.29
CA LEU A 49 -1.81 2.79 7.25
C LEU A 49 -0.87 3.85 7.81
N ASP A 50 -1.20 4.44 8.95
CA ASP A 50 -0.37 5.47 9.60
C ASP A 50 0.96 4.90 10.09
N ALA A 51 0.95 3.72 10.71
CA ALA A 51 2.16 3.01 11.09
C ALA A 51 3.03 2.72 9.85
N ALA A 52 2.43 2.18 8.78
CA ALA A 52 3.13 1.85 7.55
C ALA A 52 3.72 3.09 6.85
N ALA A 53 3.00 4.21 6.87
CA ALA A 53 3.45 5.47 6.27
C ALA A 53 4.60 6.13 7.03
N SER A 54 4.77 5.82 8.32
CA SER A 54 5.88 6.31 9.13
C SER A 54 7.21 5.61 8.83
N GLU A 55 7.16 4.41 8.25
CA GLU A 55 8.34 3.64 7.85
C GLU A 55 8.87 4.08 6.47
N PRO A 56 10.08 4.69 6.37
CA PRO A 56 10.57 5.24 5.10
C PRO A 56 10.70 4.20 3.99
N ARG A 57 11.07 2.96 4.33
CA ARG A 57 11.22 1.86 3.37
C ARG A 57 9.90 1.42 2.74
N LEU A 58 8.78 1.55 3.47
CA LEU A 58 7.45 1.24 2.95
C LEU A 58 6.82 2.46 2.29
N ARG A 59 7.10 3.66 2.81
CA ARG A 59 6.54 4.92 2.30
C ARG A 59 6.94 5.23 0.86
N GLN A 60 8.08 4.68 0.40
CA GLN A 60 8.54 4.74 -0.98
C GLN A 60 7.92 3.68 -1.91
N LEU A 61 7.20 2.69 -1.38
CA LEU A 61 6.53 1.65 -2.16
C LEU A 61 5.10 2.08 -2.50
N PHE A 62 4.54 1.50 -3.55
CA PHE A 62 3.15 1.70 -3.93
C PHE A 62 2.24 0.85 -3.03
N PRO A 63 1.41 1.47 -2.17
CA PRO A 63 0.49 0.72 -1.33
C PRO A 63 -0.76 0.37 -2.12
N PHE A 64 -1.28 -0.83 -1.91
CA PHE A 64 -2.58 -1.21 -2.44
C PHE A 64 -3.29 -2.12 -1.46
N THR A 65 -4.61 -2.23 -1.63
CA THR A 65 -5.45 -3.06 -0.78
C THR A 65 -6.32 -3.99 -1.61
N SER A 66 -6.59 -5.18 -1.07
CA SER A 66 -7.59 -6.09 -1.59
C SER A 66 -8.29 -6.78 -0.43
N MET A 67 -9.61 -6.61 -0.31
CA MET A 67 -10.38 -7.03 0.87
C MET A 67 -9.76 -6.53 2.19
N TRP A 68 -9.30 -5.27 2.21
CA TRP A 68 -8.64 -4.64 3.36
C TRP A 68 -7.31 -5.26 3.81
N VAL A 69 -6.70 -6.11 2.97
CA VAL A 69 -5.33 -6.59 3.15
C VAL A 69 -4.36 -5.57 2.57
N LEU A 70 -3.53 -4.95 3.41
CA LEU A 70 -2.50 -4.00 2.99
C LEU A 70 -1.33 -4.74 2.34
N CYS A 71 -1.00 -4.34 1.12
CA CYS A 71 0.07 -4.91 0.31
C CYS A 71 0.96 -3.79 -0.25
N PHE A 72 2.20 -4.13 -0.59
CA PHE A 72 3.15 -3.21 -1.22
C PHE A 72 3.72 -3.77 -2.51
N SER A 73 3.95 -2.88 -3.48
CA SER A 73 4.61 -3.19 -4.74
C SER A 73 5.61 -2.09 -5.11
N SER A 74 6.67 -2.47 -5.82
CA SER A 74 7.58 -1.55 -6.48
C SER A 74 7.04 -1.04 -7.83
N ASN A 75 5.94 -1.60 -8.34
CA ASN A 75 5.36 -1.27 -9.64
C ASN A 75 4.09 -0.41 -9.51
N ILE A 76 4.18 0.84 -9.97
CA ILE A 76 3.06 1.80 -9.95
C ILE A 76 2.04 1.60 -11.08
N GLU A 77 2.38 0.86 -12.15
CA GLU A 77 1.49 0.66 -13.31
C GLU A 77 0.61 -0.57 -13.18
N LYS A 78 1.13 -1.63 -12.55
CA LYS A 78 0.41 -2.88 -12.36
C LYS A 78 0.78 -3.52 -11.02
N PRO A 79 0.15 -3.11 -9.92
CA PRO A 79 0.44 -3.62 -8.58
C PRO A 79 -0.14 -5.04 -8.34
N SER A 80 -0.24 -5.88 -9.38
CA SER A 80 -0.97 -7.16 -9.30
C SER A 80 -0.28 -8.22 -8.43
N LEU A 81 0.99 -8.01 -8.08
CA LEU A 81 1.76 -8.92 -7.23
C LEU A 81 2.27 -8.15 -6.02
N ALA A 82 1.88 -8.60 -4.82
CA ALA A 82 2.51 -8.14 -3.59
C ALA A 82 3.97 -8.63 -3.61
N GLU A 83 4.90 -7.70 -3.48
CA GLU A 83 6.33 -8.02 -3.44
C GLU A 83 6.88 -8.01 -2.01
N ALA A 84 6.08 -7.51 -1.07
CA ALA A 84 6.34 -7.50 0.35
C ALA A 84 5.33 -8.38 1.11
N PRO A 85 5.65 -8.79 2.35
CA PRO A 85 4.67 -9.33 3.28
C PRO A 85 3.43 -8.44 3.36
N ALA A 86 2.27 -9.08 3.46
CA ALA A 86 0.98 -8.41 3.53
C ALA A 86 0.48 -8.35 4.98
N VAL A 87 -0.31 -7.34 5.31
CA VAL A 87 -0.91 -7.21 6.66
C VAL A 87 -2.42 -7.15 6.56
N VAL A 88 -3.09 -7.95 7.37
CA VAL A 88 -4.54 -7.93 7.55
C VAL A 88 -4.83 -7.20 8.85
N ALA A 89 -5.57 -6.09 8.79
CA ALA A 89 -6.21 -5.53 9.97
C ALA A 89 -7.47 -6.33 10.25
N GLN A 90 -7.61 -6.83 11.47
CA GLN A 90 -8.81 -7.51 11.94
C GLN A 90 -9.71 -6.50 12.67
N LEU A 91 -11.02 -6.70 12.63
CA LEU A 91 -12.02 -5.84 13.29
C LEU A 91 -11.99 -5.93 14.84
N ASP A 92 -11.11 -6.76 15.41
CA ASP A 92 -10.88 -6.90 16.85
C ASP A 92 -9.60 -6.20 17.32
N GLY A 93 -8.98 -5.39 16.46
CA GLY A 93 -7.76 -4.64 16.76
C GLY A 93 -6.46 -5.43 16.58
N ARG A 94 -6.53 -6.71 16.15
CA ARG A 94 -5.34 -7.51 15.84
C ARG A 94 -4.87 -7.31 14.41
N PHE A 95 -3.59 -7.57 14.20
CA PHE A 95 -2.93 -7.50 12.90
C PHE A 95 -2.25 -8.84 12.59
N GLU A 96 -2.63 -9.44 11.47
CA GLU A 96 -1.97 -10.65 10.96
C GLU A 96 -1.00 -10.29 9.86
N VAL A 97 0.26 -10.69 10.00
CA VAL A 97 1.30 -10.52 8.99
C VAL A 97 1.46 -11.82 8.23
N LYS A 98 1.44 -11.75 6.90
CA LYS A 98 1.50 -12.90 6.00
C LYS A 98 2.68 -12.77 5.04
N THR A 99 3.29 -13.90 4.68
CA THR A 99 4.40 -13.97 3.70
C THR A 99 4.10 -13.26 2.39
N ASP A 100 2.88 -13.42 1.89
CA ASP A 100 2.24 -12.61 0.87
C ASP A 100 0.73 -12.54 1.16
N ARG A 101 -0.04 -11.87 0.31
CA ARG A 101 -1.50 -11.72 0.51
C ARG A 101 -2.27 -13.05 0.65
N TRP A 102 -1.81 -14.13 0.03
CA TRP A 102 -2.41 -15.47 0.06
C TRP A 102 -1.58 -16.51 0.81
N GLY A 103 -0.34 -16.19 1.20
CA GLY A 103 0.57 -17.10 1.87
C GLY A 103 0.30 -17.29 3.36
N ASP A 104 1.24 -17.94 4.03
CA ASP A 104 1.16 -18.31 5.44
C ASP A 104 1.30 -17.10 6.37
N ILE A 105 0.69 -17.19 7.56
CA ILE A 105 0.84 -16.24 8.66
C ILE A 105 2.26 -16.40 9.24
N ILE A 106 2.99 -15.29 9.31
CA ILE A 106 4.33 -15.23 9.91
C ILE A 106 4.33 -14.59 11.31
N GLY A 107 3.24 -13.91 11.67
CA GLY A 107 3.05 -13.37 13.00
C GLY A 107 1.69 -12.71 13.18
N GLU A 108 1.27 -12.61 14.44
CA GLU A 108 0.09 -11.86 14.88
C GLU A 108 0.50 -10.92 16.01
N THR A 109 -0.10 -9.73 16.04
CA THR A 109 0.16 -8.72 17.09
C THR A 109 -1.07 -7.85 17.29
N ASP A 110 -1.19 -7.23 18.45
CA ASP A 110 -2.18 -6.21 18.79
C ASP A 110 -1.68 -4.77 18.51
N SER A 111 -0.49 -4.64 17.90
CA SER A 111 0.15 -3.36 17.59
C SER A 111 0.47 -3.22 16.10
N ALA A 112 -0.08 -2.19 15.47
CA ALA A 112 0.20 -1.87 14.07
C ALA A 112 1.70 -1.63 13.82
N HIS A 113 2.41 -1.00 14.77
CA HIS A 113 3.85 -0.74 14.62
C HIS A 113 4.66 -2.04 14.64
N GLU A 114 4.27 -3.01 15.49
CA GLU A 114 4.93 -4.31 15.52
C GLU A 114 4.65 -5.12 14.25
N ALA A 115 3.42 -5.07 13.73
CA ALA A 115 3.07 -5.71 12.47
C ALA A 115 3.91 -5.16 11.32
N ILE A 116 4.05 -3.83 11.27
CA ILE A 116 4.89 -3.16 10.27
C ILE A 116 6.38 -3.47 10.47
N ALA A 117 6.87 -3.56 11.70
CA ALA A 117 8.23 -3.99 11.96
C ALA A 117 8.48 -5.42 11.44
N LEU A 118 7.52 -6.33 11.59
CA LEU A 118 7.58 -7.68 11.01
C LEU A 118 7.59 -7.66 9.48
N VAL A 119 6.79 -6.80 8.84
CA VAL A 119 6.85 -6.59 7.38
C VAL A 119 8.25 -6.13 6.97
N VAL A 120 8.79 -5.09 7.63
CA VAL A 120 10.09 -4.50 7.32
C VAL A 120 11.24 -5.49 7.52
N ALA A 121 11.17 -6.30 8.57
CA ALA A 121 12.15 -7.35 8.85
C ALA A 121 12.14 -8.47 7.79
N ASN A 122 11.01 -8.68 7.13
CA ASN A 122 10.83 -9.70 6.09
C ASN A 122 10.76 -9.11 4.67
N LEU A 123 11.15 -7.82 4.49
CA LEU A 123 11.22 -7.21 3.16
C LEU A 123 12.35 -7.85 2.35
N PRO A 124 12.10 -8.27 1.10
CA PRO A 124 13.16 -8.65 0.17
C PRO A 124 14.20 -7.53 0.03
N GLU A 125 15.49 -7.87 0.12
CA GLU A 125 16.59 -6.90 0.01
C GLU A 125 16.60 -6.13 -1.33
N ARG A 126 16.03 -6.72 -2.38
CA ARG A 126 15.93 -6.15 -3.73
C ARG A 126 14.86 -5.07 -3.90
N LEU A 127 14.02 -4.81 -2.89
CA LEU A 127 12.95 -3.81 -3.00
C LEU A 127 13.52 -2.39 -2.88
N GLY A 128 13.66 -1.73 -4.03
CA GLY A 128 13.93 -0.30 -4.14
C GLY A 128 12.64 0.55 -4.11
N PRO A 129 12.78 1.88 -4.25
CA PRO A 129 11.63 2.78 -4.39
C PRO A 129 10.73 2.37 -5.55
N ALA A 130 9.42 2.55 -5.40
CA ALA A 130 8.48 2.23 -6.47
C ALA A 130 8.74 3.12 -7.70
N GLY A 131 8.77 2.47 -8.85
CA GLY A 131 9.07 3.09 -10.13
C GLY A 131 8.22 2.49 -11.23
N ARG A 132 8.45 2.98 -12.45
CA ARG A 132 7.96 2.31 -13.64
C ARG A 132 8.91 1.16 -13.95
N HIS A 133 8.44 -0.08 -13.84
CA HIS A 133 9.21 -1.21 -14.34
C HIS A 133 9.11 -1.20 -15.88
N ILE A 134 10.19 -0.83 -16.56
CA ILE A 134 10.34 -1.16 -17.98
C ILE A 134 10.68 -2.66 -18.01
N PRO A 135 9.91 -3.51 -18.70
CA PRO A 135 10.25 -4.93 -18.83
C PRO A 135 11.71 -5.10 -19.29
N ASP A 136 12.46 -6.00 -18.66
CA ASP A 136 13.91 -6.23 -18.92
C ASP A 136 14.18 -6.73 -20.36
N ASP A 137 13.13 -7.08 -21.11
CA ASP A 137 13.11 -7.51 -22.50
C ASP A 137 13.22 -6.36 -23.54
N LEU A 138 13.51 -5.12 -23.11
CA LEU A 138 13.70 -3.96 -24.00
C LEU A 138 15.08 -3.27 -23.88
N ARG A 139 16.13 -3.96 -23.39
CA ARG A 139 17.50 -3.43 -23.35
C ARG A 139 18.35 -3.80 -24.57
#